data_AF-A0A9D9UNY7-F1
#
_entry.id   AF-A0A9D9UNY7-F1
#
_cell.length_a   1.000
_cell.length_b   1.000
_cell.length_c   1.000
_cell.angle_alpha   90.00
_cell.angle_beta   90.00
_cell.angle_gamma   90.00
#
_symmetry.space_group_name_H-M   'P 1'
#
loop_
_entity.id
_entity.type
_entity.pdbx_description
1 polymer ?
#
loop_
_entity_poly.entity_id
_entity_poly.type
_entity_poly.pdbx_seq_one_letter_code
_entity_poly.pdbx_strand_id
1 'polypeptide(L)'
;MVRYIFFVLLAILAGCVEPNTTFEKIPPGIWRGVLLLDRQPVQKYGDDRDIVKKFETDSELPFNFEVVYDNDSLFHIVIHNAEERIKVTDIKFGRDKATAKDTVVINFPVYDTQIRAIYEDGVMEGDWIVNYKENYSIPFKAVHGVSERFTLVDNDDILDFSGKWACTFEIGTEDEYQAVGVLNQEKRKLTGTFLTETGDYRFLEGKVVKQKIYLSAFDGAHAFLFVGKMMDDKKISGTFRSGSKYTTNWEGIKNENAALRSAYELTAAKNNDPLNFTFENESGVSVSINDPQYTEKIKVIQIMGTWCPNCMDETIFLKEYFAKKPMDDVAVISIGFERYKDDEKSKSALKRFKERMNISHEVLYGGYYDKKEAAEKLPQLDKILSYPTLVIADKNNRIIKIHTGFSGPATPEYEAFETEFDSILKSIRNTK
;
A
#
# COMPACT_ATOMS: atom_id res chain seq x y z
N MET A 1 10.51 -83.99 27.11
CA MET A 1 11.51 -83.03 26.60
C MET A 1 10.84 -82.25 25.48
N VAL A 2 10.25 -81.11 25.82
CA VAL A 2 9.35 -80.32 24.96
C VAL A 2 10.15 -79.22 24.28
N ARG A 3 10.02 -79.08 22.95
CA ARG A 3 10.56 -77.95 22.17
C ARG A 3 9.39 -77.19 21.56
N TYR A 4 9.17 -75.96 22.03
CA TYR A 4 8.23 -75.01 21.44
C TYR A 4 8.91 -74.27 20.29
N ILE A 5 8.26 -74.23 19.13
CA ILE A 5 8.62 -73.43 17.96
C ILE A 5 7.85 -72.10 18.09
N PHE A 6 8.57 -70.99 18.23
CA PHE A 6 7.99 -69.64 18.24
C PHE A 6 7.99 -69.11 16.80
N PHE A 7 6.81 -69.00 16.19
CA PHE A 7 6.59 -68.26 14.95
C PHE A 7 6.27 -66.81 15.32
N VAL A 8 7.16 -65.88 14.96
CA VAL A 8 6.90 -64.43 15.08
C VAL A 8 6.24 -63.97 13.79
N LEU A 9 4.95 -63.63 13.89
CA LEU A 9 4.17 -63.02 12.81
C LEU A 9 4.50 -61.52 12.78
N LEU A 10 5.23 -61.05 11.78
CA LEU A 10 5.53 -59.63 11.58
C LEU A 10 4.33 -58.98 10.86
N ALA A 11 3.46 -58.29 11.62
CA ALA A 11 2.37 -57.50 11.06
C ALA A 11 2.93 -56.17 10.51
N ILE A 12 2.93 -56.02 9.18
CA ILE A 12 3.27 -54.76 8.51
C ILE A 12 2.03 -53.85 8.63
N LEU A 13 2.08 -52.90 9.56
CA LEU A 13 1.13 -51.79 9.59
C LEU A 13 1.48 -50.82 8.45
N ALA A 14 0.85 -51.01 7.29
CA ALA A 14 0.75 -49.98 6.27
C ALA A 14 -0.24 -48.91 6.76
N GLY A 15 0.21 -48.04 7.66
CA GLY A 15 -0.48 -46.79 7.95
C GLY A 15 -0.30 -45.86 6.76
N CYS A 16 -1.25 -45.85 5.83
CA CYS A 16 -1.41 -44.72 4.94
C CYS A 16 -1.63 -43.48 5.81
N VAL A 17 -0.62 -42.61 5.89
CA VAL A 17 -0.80 -41.26 6.42
C VAL A 17 -1.63 -40.53 5.36
N GLU A 18 -2.95 -40.57 5.50
CA GLU A 18 -3.81 -39.65 4.77
C GLU A 18 -3.50 -38.24 5.29
N PRO A 19 -3.11 -37.27 4.44
CA PRO A 19 -3.05 -35.90 4.88
C PRO A 19 -4.46 -35.50 5.31
N ASN A 20 -4.63 -35.19 6.61
CA ASN A 20 -5.92 -34.92 7.26
C ASN A 20 -6.71 -33.74 6.68
N THR A 21 -6.19 -33.08 5.65
CA THR A 21 -6.87 -32.06 4.86
C THR A 21 -6.28 -32.03 3.45
N THR A 22 -6.96 -32.60 2.46
CA THR A 22 -6.75 -32.25 1.05
C THR A 22 -7.55 -30.98 0.76
N PHE A 23 -6.89 -29.86 0.55
CA PHE A 23 -7.57 -28.62 0.16
C PHE A 23 -7.88 -28.67 -1.33
N GLU A 24 -9.12 -28.39 -1.73
CA GLU A 24 -9.55 -28.43 -3.15
C GLU A 24 -8.92 -27.31 -4.00
N LYS A 25 -8.31 -26.29 -3.36
CA LYS A 25 -7.76 -25.12 -4.03
C LYS A 25 -6.27 -24.91 -3.72
N ILE A 26 -5.94 -23.85 -2.98
CA ILE A 26 -4.58 -23.46 -2.64
C ILE A 26 -4.30 -23.87 -1.18
N PRO A 27 -3.14 -24.45 -0.86
CA PRO A 27 -2.77 -24.75 0.52
C PRO A 27 -2.85 -23.53 1.46
N PRO A 28 -3.45 -23.66 2.67
CA PRO A 28 -3.49 -22.60 3.65
C PRO A 28 -2.10 -22.34 4.26
N GLY A 29 -1.99 -21.22 4.97
CA GLY A 29 -0.79 -20.81 5.66
C GLY A 29 0.09 -19.88 4.82
N ILE A 30 1.35 -19.78 5.23
CA ILE A 30 2.27 -18.75 4.72
C ILE A 30 2.81 -19.10 3.33
N TRP A 31 2.87 -18.08 2.50
CA TRP A 31 3.50 -18.05 1.19
C TRP A 31 4.53 -16.93 1.13
N ARG A 32 5.62 -17.17 0.40
CA ARG A 32 6.57 -16.13 0.01
C ARG A 32 6.36 -15.80 -1.46
N GLY A 33 5.76 -14.65 -1.73
CA GLY A 33 5.69 -14.03 -3.04
C GLY A 33 6.97 -13.28 -3.38
N VAL A 34 7.28 -13.16 -4.67
CA VAL A 34 8.39 -12.39 -5.22
C VAL A 34 7.95 -11.76 -6.54
N LEU A 35 8.17 -10.46 -6.68
CA LEU A 35 8.11 -9.77 -7.97
C LEU A 35 9.52 -9.67 -8.56
N LEU A 36 9.67 -10.06 -9.83
CA LEU A 36 10.96 -10.09 -10.53
C LEU A 36 11.11 -8.82 -11.37
N LEU A 37 11.74 -7.79 -10.81
CA LEU A 37 11.69 -6.42 -11.33
C LEU A 37 12.43 -6.23 -12.66
N ASP A 38 13.46 -7.03 -12.95
CA ASP A 38 14.26 -6.96 -14.18
C ASP A 38 13.86 -7.98 -15.27
N ARG A 39 12.84 -8.79 -15.00
CA ARG A 39 12.41 -9.84 -15.94
C ARG A 39 11.21 -9.39 -16.76
N GLN A 40 11.19 -9.78 -18.03
CA GLN A 40 10.05 -9.56 -18.90
C GLN A 40 8.87 -10.45 -18.47
N PRO A 41 7.62 -9.96 -18.58
CA PRO A 41 6.40 -10.75 -18.38
C PRO A 41 6.39 -12.04 -19.21
N VAL A 42 5.79 -13.10 -18.67
CA VAL A 42 5.79 -14.41 -19.32
C VAL A 42 4.86 -14.38 -20.54
N GLN A 43 5.42 -14.49 -21.75
CA GLN A 43 4.63 -14.48 -23.01
C GLN A 43 3.84 -15.78 -23.26
N LYS A 44 4.27 -16.91 -22.68
CA LYS A 44 3.57 -18.18 -22.75
C LYS A 44 3.81 -18.99 -21.47
N TYR A 45 2.72 -19.36 -20.81
CA TYR A 45 2.76 -20.16 -19.61
C TYR A 45 2.87 -21.66 -19.93
N GLY A 46 4.08 -22.21 -19.82
CA GLY A 46 4.35 -23.62 -20.08
C GLY A 46 5.40 -23.79 -21.16
N ASP A 47 6.41 -24.61 -20.84
CA ASP A 47 7.61 -24.94 -21.62
C ASP A 47 8.66 -23.83 -21.73
N ASP A 48 9.25 -23.46 -20.59
CA ASP A 48 10.71 -23.52 -20.41
C ASP A 48 11.05 -23.26 -18.93
N ARG A 49 11.42 -24.34 -18.23
CA ARG A 49 11.80 -24.30 -16.82
C ARG A 49 13.26 -23.89 -16.71
N ASP A 50 13.53 -22.59 -16.81
CA ASP A 50 14.82 -22.04 -16.38
C ASP A 50 14.83 -21.99 -14.83
N ILE A 51 15.11 -23.16 -14.27
CA ILE A 51 15.40 -23.43 -12.87
C ILE A 51 16.55 -22.52 -12.44
N VAL A 52 16.25 -21.57 -11.54
CA VAL A 52 17.21 -20.89 -10.66
C VAL A 52 18.41 -20.27 -11.39
N LYS A 53 18.17 -19.26 -12.23
CA LYS A 53 19.22 -18.25 -12.48
C LYS A 53 19.27 -17.31 -11.27
N LYS A 54 20.35 -17.48 -10.48
CA LYS A 54 20.97 -16.58 -9.51
C LYS A 54 20.00 -15.60 -8.82
N PHE A 55 19.75 -15.79 -7.52
CA PHE A 55 19.09 -14.78 -6.68
C PHE A 55 19.82 -13.45 -6.85
N GLU A 56 19.17 -12.49 -7.50
CA GLU A 56 19.66 -11.13 -7.64
C GLU A 56 18.85 -10.28 -6.66
N THR A 57 19.38 -10.15 -5.45
CA THR A 57 18.76 -9.48 -4.29
C THR A 57 18.32 -8.05 -4.56
N ASP A 58 18.90 -7.44 -5.59
CA ASP A 58 18.69 -6.05 -5.96
C ASP A 58 17.60 -5.92 -7.06
N SER A 59 17.04 -7.06 -7.50
CA SER A 59 16.00 -7.18 -8.54
C SER A 59 14.78 -8.01 -8.13
N GLU A 60 14.86 -8.73 -7.01
CA GLU A 60 13.76 -9.50 -6.44
C GLU A 60 13.11 -8.72 -5.31
N LEU A 61 11.82 -8.44 -5.44
CA LEU A 61 11.02 -7.82 -4.39
C LEU A 61 10.17 -8.91 -3.71
N PRO A 62 10.59 -9.42 -2.55
CA PRO A 62 9.82 -10.40 -1.82
C PRO A 62 8.73 -9.79 -0.95
N PHE A 63 7.65 -10.53 -0.76
CA PHE A 63 6.64 -10.23 0.24
C PHE A 63 6.00 -11.51 0.75
N ASN A 64 5.47 -11.48 1.96
CA ASN A 64 4.75 -12.62 2.52
C ASN A 64 3.25 -12.38 2.44
N PHE A 65 2.50 -13.46 2.22
CA PHE A 65 1.07 -13.47 2.36
C PHE A 65 0.60 -14.79 2.96
N GLU A 66 -0.55 -14.78 3.60
CA GLU A 66 -1.17 -15.95 4.19
C GLU A 66 -2.46 -16.30 3.45
N VAL A 67 -2.66 -17.59 3.15
CA VAL A 67 -3.94 -18.11 2.65
C VAL A 67 -4.74 -18.61 3.85
N VAL A 68 -5.91 -18.00 4.08
CA VAL A 68 -6.77 -18.29 5.22
C VAL A 68 -8.13 -18.76 4.71
N TYR A 69 -8.53 -19.98 5.09
CA TYR A 69 -9.85 -20.51 4.74
C TYR A 69 -10.88 -20.03 5.76
N ASP A 70 -11.95 -19.40 5.25
CA ASP A 70 -13.11 -19.01 6.05
C ASP A 70 -14.06 -20.21 6.26
N ASN A 71 -14.05 -21.16 5.32
CA ASN A 71 -14.70 -22.48 5.36
C ASN A 71 -14.11 -23.38 4.27
N ASP A 72 -14.65 -24.59 4.07
CA ASP A 72 -14.13 -25.59 3.12
C ASP A 72 -14.00 -25.10 1.66
N SER A 73 -14.75 -24.06 1.26
CA SER A 73 -14.78 -23.56 -0.13
C SER A 73 -14.32 -22.11 -0.29
N LEU A 74 -14.42 -21.28 0.75
CA LEU A 74 -14.07 -19.86 0.70
C LEU A 74 -12.79 -19.61 1.45
N PHE A 75 -11.91 -18.82 0.83
CA PHE A 75 -10.67 -18.37 1.43
C PHE A 75 -10.41 -16.91 1.05
N HIS A 76 -9.59 -16.26 1.86
CA HIS A 76 -9.03 -14.95 1.58
C HIS A 76 -7.50 -15.00 1.71
N ILE A 77 -6.85 -13.96 1.21
CA ILE A 77 -5.42 -13.76 1.38
C ILE A 77 -5.19 -12.60 2.34
N VAL A 78 -4.17 -12.70 3.19
CA VAL A 78 -3.69 -11.58 4.00
C VAL A 78 -2.26 -11.27 3.58
N ILE A 79 -2.02 -10.12 2.96
CA ILE A 79 -0.66 -9.67 2.65
C ILE A 79 -0.04 -9.08 3.91
N HIS A 80 1.20 -9.47 4.20
CA HIS A 80 1.92 -9.05 5.40
C HIS A 80 2.99 -8.04 5.01
N ASN A 81 2.97 -6.87 5.66
CA ASN A 81 3.99 -5.83 5.53
C ASN A 81 4.27 -5.29 6.94
N ALA A 82 5.34 -5.76 7.59
CA ALA A 82 5.60 -5.49 9.00
C ALA A 82 4.35 -5.74 9.88
N GLU A 83 3.76 -4.68 10.45
CA GLU A 83 2.55 -4.74 11.26
C GLU A 83 1.26 -4.69 10.43
N GLU A 84 1.32 -4.20 9.19
CA GLU A 84 0.17 -4.12 8.29
C GLU A 84 -0.29 -5.50 7.83
N ARG A 85 -1.61 -5.67 7.81
CA ARG A 85 -2.32 -6.86 7.34
C ARG A 85 -3.38 -6.44 6.33
N ILE A 86 -3.14 -6.71 5.06
CA ILE A 86 -4.07 -6.34 3.98
C ILE A 86 -4.91 -7.55 3.61
N LYS A 87 -6.19 -7.53 4.00
CA LYS A 87 -7.14 -8.58 3.64
C LYS A 87 -7.62 -8.42 2.20
N VAL A 88 -7.40 -9.46 1.39
CA VAL A 88 -7.83 -9.55 -0.01
C VAL A 88 -8.86 -10.67 -0.15
N THR A 89 -10.09 -10.30 -0.51
CA THR A 89 -11.21 -11.23 -0.66
C THR A 89 -11.64 -11.45 -2.10
N ASP A 90 -11.20 -10.60 -3.03
CA ASP A 90 -11.54 -10.68 -4.45
C ASP A 90 -10.58 -11.65 -5.15
N ILE A 91 -10.83 -12.95 -4.93
CA ILE A 91 -9.98 -14.03 -5.43
C ILE A 91 -10.81 -14.99 -6.28
N LYS A 92 -10.31 -15.32 -7.47
CA LYS A 92 -10.87 -16.35 -8.33
C LYS A 92 -9.87 -17.48 -8.45
N PHE A 93 -10.31 -18.69 -8.18
CA PHE A 93 -9.52 -19.90 -8.40
C PHE A 93 -10.32 -20.84 -9.30
N GLY A 94 -9.67 -21.39 -10.30
CA GLY A 94 -10.28 -22.39 -11.17
C GLY A 94 -9.38 -22.81 -12.30
N ARG A 95 -9.81 -23.83 -13.03
CA ARG A 95 -9.07 -24.39 -14.15
C ARG A 95 -9.25 -23.54 -15.41
N ASP A 96 -8.16 -23.04 -15.96
CA ASP A 96 -8.17 -22.31 -17.23
C ASP A 96 -8.54 -23.27 -18.37
N LYS A 97 -9.56 -22.94 -19.16
CA LYS A 97 -10.08 -23.83 -20.21
C LYS A 97 -9.11 -24.00 -21.38
N ALA A 98 -8.25 -23.03 -21.64
CA ALA A 98 -7.32 -23.06 -22.77
C ALA A 98 -6.03 -23.81 -22.41
N THR A 99 -5.54 -23.65 -21.18
CA THR A 99 -4.28 -24.31 -20.75
C THR A 99 -4.50 -25.59 -19.94
N ALA A 100 -5.74 -25.84 -19.47
CA ALA A 100 -6.11 -26.92 -18.57
C ALA A 100 -5.32 -26.90 -17.24
N LYS A 101 -4.78 -25.75 -16.83
CA LYS A 101 -4.02 -25.54 -15.60
C LYS A 101 -4.85 -24.79 -14.55
N ASP A 102 -4.63 -25.11 -13.28
CA ASP A 102 -5.25 -24.37 -12.19
C ASP A 102 -4.67 -22.97 -12.12
N THR A 103 -5.55 -21.97 -12.07
CA THR A 103 -5.21 -20.56 -12.14
C THR A 103 -5.85 -19.82 -10.98
N VAL A 104 -5.05 -19.01 -10.31
CA VAL A 104 -5.48 -18.05 -9.30
C VAL A 104 -5.42 -16.64 -9.87
N VAL A 105 -6.46 -15.85 -9.62
CA VAL A 105 -6.50 -14.41 -9.88
C VAL A 105 -6.81 -13.71 -8.56
N ILE A 106 -5.89 -12.89 -8.09
CA ILE A 106 -6.00 -12.09 -6.88
C ILE A 106 -6.18 -10.64 -7.32
N ASN A 107 -7.37 -10.07 -7.14
CA ASN A 107 -7.67 -8.72 -7.58
C ASN A 107 -7.42 -7.71 -6.45
N PHE A 108 -6.94 -6.53 -6.82
CA PHE A 108 -6.84 -5.34 -5.96
C PHE A 108 -7.74 -4.25 -6.57
N PRO A 109 -9.07 -4.32 -6.35
CA PRO A 109 -10.02 -3.56 -7.15
C PRO A 109 -9.84 -2.05 -7.01
N VAL A 110 -9.53 -1.58 -5.79
CA VAL A 110 -9.29 -0.15 -5.53
C VAL A 110 -8.16 0.37 -6.41
N TYR A 111 -7.07 -0.39 -6.56
CA TYR A 111 -5.89 0.03 -7.31
C TYR A 111 -5.91 -0.36 -8.79
N ASP A 112 -6.94 -1.08 -9.25
CA ASP A 112 -7.05 -1.67 -10.59
C ASP A 112 -5.78 -2.43 -11.01
N THR A 113 -5.33 -3.31 -10.11
CA THR A 113 -4.25 -4.26 -10.37
C THR A 113 -4.71 -5.67 -10.00
N GLN A 114 -3.99 -6.67 -10.50
CA GLN A 114 -4.27 -8.06 -10.17
C GLN A 114 -2.99 -8.90 -10.24
N ILE A 115 -2.89 -9.95 -9.43
CA ILE A 115 -1.95 -11.05 -9.68
C ILE A 115 -2.73 -12.14 -10.41
N ARG A 116 -2.25 -12.57 -11.57
CA ARG A 116 -2.75 -13.76 -12.27
C ARG A 116 -1.64 -14.78 -12.34
N ALA A 117 -1.84 -15.96 -11.75
CA ALA A 117 -0.83 -16.99 -11.66
C ALA A 117 -1.40 -18.39 -11.89
N ILE A 118 -0.62 -19.26 -12.49
CA ILE A 118 -0.86 -20.69 -12.48
C ILE A 118 -0.38 -21.25 -11.14
N TYR A 119 -1.14 -22.17 -10.58
CA TYR A 119 -0.79 -22.92 -9.39
C TYR A 119 -0.45 -24.37 -9.75
N GLU A 120 0.70 -24.85 -9.29
CA GLU A 120 1.15 -26.25 -9.43
C GLU A 120 2.06 -26.60 -8.24
N ASP A 121 1.73 -27.69 -7.52
CA ASP A 121 2.58 -28.29 -6.47
C ASP A 121 3.19 -27.31 -5.44
N GLY A 122 2.38 -26.41 -4.89
CA GLY A 122 2.84 -25.46 -3.86
C GLY A 122 3.61 -24.25 -4.42
N VAL A 123 3.59 -24.07 -5.74
CA VAL A 123 4.19 -22.94 -6.44
C VAL A 123 3.12 -22.18 -7.22
N MET A 124 3.19 -20.84 -7.18
CA MET A 124 2.44 -19.98 -8.08
C MET A 124 3.41 -19.28 -9.03
N GLU A 125 3.14 -19.29 -10.32
CA GLU A 125 3.92 -18.54 -11.32
C GLU A 125 2.98 -17.76 -12.23
N GLY A 126 3.24 -16.46 -12.37
CA GLY A 126 2.28 -15.51 -12.88
C GLY A 126 2.86 -14.15 -13.17
N ASP A 127 1.98 -13.17 -13.26
CA ASP A 127 2.34 -11.76 -13.35
C ASP A 127 1.45 -10.93 -12.41
N TRP A 128 2.03 -9.89 -11.80
CA TRP A 128 1.29 -8.75 -11.28
C TRP A 128 1.03 -7.77 -12.43
N ILE A 129 -0.25 -7.59 -12.77
CA ILE A 129 -0.74 -6.83 -13.91
C ILE A 129 -1.32 -5.51 -13.42
N VAL A 130 -0.93 -4.42 -14.08
CA VAL A 130 -1.33 -3.06 -13.74
C VAL A 130 -2.20 -2.50 -14.87
N ASN A 131 -3.53 -2.60 -14.72
CA ASN A 131 -4.46 -2.43 -15.83
C ASN A 131 -4.55 -0.98 -16.36
N TYR A 132 -4.18 0.00 -15.53
CA TYR A 132 -4.19 1.41 -15.90
C TYR A 132 -2.92 1.86 -16.64
N LYS A 133 -1.93 0.98 -16.76
CA LYS A 133 -0.70 1.22 -17.55
C LYS A 133 -0.72 0.31 -18.77
N GLU A 134 -0.46 0.90 -19.93
CA GLU A 134 -0.40 0.13 -21.16
C GLU A 134 0.73 -0.92 -21.11
N ASN A 135 0.36 -2.18 -21.34
CA ASN A 135 1.26 -3.34 -21.42
C ASN A 135 2.26 -3.44 -20.24
N TYR A 136 1.82 -3.06 -19.03
CA TYR A 136 2.66 -3.13 -17.85
C TYR A 136 2.27 -4.30 -16.95
N SER A 137 3.23 -5.18 -16.72
CA SER A 137 3.15 -6.23 -15.71
C SER A 137 4.55 -6.55 -15.18
N ILE A 138 4.61 -7.19 -14.01
CA ILE A 138 5.86 -7.66 -13.40
C ILE A 138 5.70 -9.16 -13.12
N PRO A 139 6.64 -10.02 -13.55
CA PRO A 139 6.58 -11.44 -13.23
C PRO A 139 6.49 -11.69 -11.73
N PHE A 140 5.61 -12.60 -11.36
CA PHE A 140 5.31 -12.99 -9.99
C PHE A 140 5.58 -14.48 -9.79
N LYS A 141 6.22 -14.80 -8.67
CA LYS A 141 6.39 -16.17 -8.20
C LYS A 141 6.05 -16.26 -6.73
N ALA A 142 5.35 -17.31 -6.31
CA ALA A 142 5.20 -17.62 -4.89
C ALA A 142 5.47 -19.07 -4.56
N VAL A 143 6.00 -19.32 -3.36
CA VAL A 143 6.30 -20.66 -2.84
C VAL A 143 5.64 -20.81 -1.47
N HIS A 144 4.92 -21.91 -1.29
CA HIS A 144 4.24 -22.26 -0.04
C HIS A 144 5.24 -22.67 1.06
N GLY A 145 4.89 -22.38 2.31
CA GLY A 145 5.63 -22.83 3.49
C GLY A 145 6.93 -22.05 3.78
N VAL A 146 7.25 -21.03 2.97
CA VAL A 146 8.44 -20.19 3.17
C VAL A 146 8.05 -18.91 3.90
N SER A 147 8.44 -18.79 5.16
CA SER A 147 8.19 -17.59 5.98
C SER A 147 9.29 -16.54 5.89
N GLU A 148 10.52 -16.93 5.52
CA GLU A 148 11.63 -16.01 5.38
C GLU A 148 11.43 -15.08 4.16
N ARG A 149 11.11 -13.80 4.41
CA ARG A 149 10.96 -12.79 3.35
C ARG A 149 12.21 -12.71 2.46
N PHE A 150 13.39 -12.57 3.07
CA PHE A 150 14.67 -12.52 2.36
C PHE A 150 15.50 -13.76 2.73
N THR A 151 15.68 -14.67 1.77
CA THR A 151 16.44 -15.93 1.90
C THR A 151 17.95 -15.72 1.79
N LEU A 152 18.47 -14.75 2.55
CA LEU A 152 19.88 -14.39 2.57
C LEU A 152 20.61 -15.14 3.68
N VAL A 153 21.86 -15.54 3.43
CA VAL A 153 22.70 -16.21 4.41
C VAL A 153 22.89 -15.32 5.63
N ASP A 154 22.49 -15.84 6.79
CA ASP A 154 22.63 -15.17 8.06
C ASP A 154 24.10 -15.03 8.47
N ASN A 155 24.37 -13.95 9.19
CA ASN A 155 25.67 -13.67 9.81
C ASN A 155 25.42 -12.99 11.16
N ASP A 156 26.18 -13.34 12.19
CA ASP A 156 26.02 -12.80 13.56
C ASP A 156 26.59 -11.38 13.72
N ASP A 157 27.51 -10.96 12.85
CA ASP A 157 28.08 -9.61 12.83
C ASP A 157 27.18 -8.65 12.05
N ILE A 158 26.05 -8.24 12.64
CA ILE A 158 25.15 -7.23 12.08
C ILE A 158 25.34 -5.87 12.72
N LEU A 159 25.19 -4.80 11.92
CA LEU A 159 25.13 -3.44 12.44
C LEU A 159 23.70 -3.09 12.88
N ASP A 160 23.58 -2.09 13.75
CA ASP A 160 22.29 -1.53 14.16
C ASP A 160 21.92 -0.32 13.31
N PHE A 161 20.78 -0.41 12.64
CA PHE A 161 20.19 0.61 11.79
C PHE A 161 19.06 1.39 12.47
N SER A 162 18.74 1.07 13.72
CA SER A 162 17.63 1.70 14.44
C SER A 162 17.82 3.21 14.61
N GLY A 163 16.70 3.93 14.58
CA GLY A 163 16.64 5.37 14.83
C GLY A 163 16.14 6.16 13.64
N LYS A 164 16.28 7.48 13.73
CA LYS A 164 15.87 8.41 12.67
C LYS A 164 17.02 8.79 11.76
N TRP A 165 16.72 8.89 10.47
CA TRP A 165 17.68 9.18 9.41
C TRP A 165 17.16 10.35 8.58
N ALA A 166 17.94 11.43 8.47
CA ALA A 166 17.70 12.47 7.50
C ALA A 166 18.14 11.96 6.12
N CYS A 167 17.18 11.74 5.23
CA CYS A 167 17.40 11.10 3.95
C CYS A 167 17.19 12.06 2.78
N THR A 168 17.97 11.85 1.73
CA THR A 168 17.79 12.50 0.42
C THR A 168 17.59 11.42 -0.63
N PHE A 169 16.57 11.57 -1.47
CA PHE A 169 16.27 10.68 -2.59
C PHE A 169 16.47 11.41 -3.92
N GLU A 170 16.67 10.65 -5.01
CA GLU A 170 16.92 11.20 -6.34
C GLU A 170 18.14 12.13 -6.39
N ILE A 171 19.15 11.76 -5.59
CA ILE A 171 20.36 12.55 -5.37
C ILE A 171 21.01 12.91 -6.71
N GLY A 172 21.27 14.20 -6.89
CA GLY A 172 21.94 14.73 -8.09
C GLY A 172 21.03 14.83 -9.32
N THR A 173 19.71 14.71 -9.16
CA THR A 173 18.71 15.00 -10.20
C THR A 173 17.96 16.31 -9.88
N GLU A 174 17.13 16.78 -10.81
CA GLU A 174 16.28 17.95 -10.60
C GLU A 174 15.09 17.68 -9.65
N ASP A 175 14.77 16.40 -9.44
CA ASP A 175 13.64 15.92 -8.64
C ASP A 175 14.08 15.49 -7.22
N GLU A 176 15.28 15.88 -6.78
CA GLU A 176 15.81 15.59 -5.45
C GLU A 176 14.85 16.04 -4.34
N TYR A 177 14.52 15.14 -3.41
CA TYR A 177 13.63 15.47 -2.29
C TYR A 177 14.11 14.88 -0.96
N GLN A 178 13.70 15.55 0.11
CA GLN A 178 14.02 15.19 1.48
C GLN A 178 13.01 14.19 2.05
N ALA A 179 13.51 13.28 2.87
CA ALA A 179 12.73 12.29 3.57
C ALA A 179 13.28 12.05 4.98
N VAL A 180 12.46 11.47 5.86
CA VAL A 180 12.90 11.02 7.19
C VAL A 180 12.69 9.52 7.29
N GLY A 181 13.78 8.77 7.33
CA GLY A 181 13.75 7.32 7.58
C GLY A 181 13.53 7.05 9.07
N VAL A 182 12.52 6.25 9.41
CA VAL A 182 12.28 5.76 10.77
C VAL A 182 12.44 4.25 10.75
N LEU A 183 13.54 3.75 11.31
CA LEU A 183 13.90 2.34 11.26
C LEU A 183 13.88 1.74 12.67
N ASN A 184 13.28 0.55 12.80
CA ASN A 184 13.26 -0.24 14.02
C ASN A 184 13.83 -1.64 13.73
N GLN A 185 14.89 -2.00 14.46
CA GLN A 185 15.59 -3.27 14.29
C GLN A 185 15.44 -4.16 15.52
N GLU A 186 14.99 -5.39 15.29
CA GLU A 186 14.97 -6.45 16.29
C GLU A 186 15.83 -7.62 15.82
N LYS A 187 17.04 -7.75 16.38
CA LYS A 187 18.07 -8.67 15.87
C LYS A 187 18.31 -8.42 14.38
N ARG A 188 17.98 -9.39 13.51
CA ARG A 188 18.10 -9.26 12.05
C ARG A 188 16.86 -8.69 11.40
N LYS A 189 15.70 -8.71 12.06
CA LYS A 189 14.47 -8.18 11.48
C LYS A 189 14.58 -6.65 11.48
N LEU A 190 14.32 -6.05 10.32
CA LEU A 190 14.26 -4.61 10.16
C LEU A 190 12.87 -4.24 9.66
N THR A 191 12.30 -3.22 10.30
CA THR A 191 11.03 -2.62 9.92
C THR A 191 11.20 -1.11 9.86
N GLY A 192 10.31 -0.42 9.15
CA GLY A 192 10.32 1.03 9.14
C GLY A 192 9.53 1.63 8.00
N THR A 193 9.74 2.92 7.80
CA THR A 193 9.18 3.69 6.68
C THR A 193 10.10 4.88 6.39
N PHE A 194 9.86 5.55 5.27
CA PHE A 194 10.42 6.85 4.97
C PHE A 194 9.27 7.84 4.85
N LEU A 195 9.30 8.90 5.65
CA LEU A 195 8.39 10.02 5.52
C LEU A 195 8.87 10.96 4.43
N THR A 196 7.94 11.52 3.67
CA THR A 196 8.16 12.59 2.69
C THR A 196 7.20 13.74 3.00
N GLU A 197 7.38 14.89 2.37
CA GLU A 197 6.45 16.02 2.52
C GLU A 197 5.03 15.70 2.02
N THR A 198 4.86 14.64 1.24
CA THR A 198 3.59 14.30 0.58
C THR A 198 2.92 13.04 1.11
N GLY A 199 3.55 12.33 2.05
CA GLY A 199 3.10 11.04 2.57
C GLY A 199 4.27 10.18 3.03
N ASP A 200 4.15 8.87 2.97
CA ASP A 200 5.17 7.95 3.44
C ASP A 200 5.25 6.66 2.60
N TYR A 201 6.34 5.90 2.78
CA TYR A 201 6.61 4.67 2.05
C TYR A 201 5.94 3.41 2.63
N ARG A 202 4.93 3.59 3.49
CA ARG A 202 4.17 2.56 4.20
C ARG A 202 5.08 1.59 4.97
N PHE A 203 4.49 0.47 5.39
CA PHE A 203 5.09 -0.52 6.27
C PHE A 203 6.16 -1.36 5.55
N LEU A 204 7.42 -0.95 5.64
CA LEU A 204 8.54 -1.72 5.09
C LEU A 204 8.96 -2.83 6.05
N GLU A 205 9.22 -4.02 5.50
CA GLU A 205 9.78 -5.14 6.26
C GLU A 205 10.94 -5.80 5.50
N GLY A 206 11.93 -6.24 6.26
CA GLY A 206 12.98 -7.11 5.75
C GLY A 206 14.02 -7.43 6.79
N LYS A 207 15.29 -7.45 6.38
CA LYS A 207 16.38 -7.93 7.24
C LYS A 207 17.69 -7.18 7.07
N VAL A 208 18.50 -7.23 8.12
CA VAL A 208 19.90 -6.81 8.13
C VAL A 208 20.80 -8.00 7.86
N VAL A 209 21.76 -7.83 6.96
CA VAL A 209 22.84 -8.80 6.70
C VAL A 209 24.16 -8.04 6.68
N LYS A 210 25.00 -8.30 7.68
CA LYS A 210 26.24 -7.55 7.91
C LYS A 210 25.98 -6.05 8.03
N GLN A 211 26.53 -5.28 7.11
CA GLN A 211 26.36 -3.83 7.00
C GLN A 211 25.33 -3.42 5.94
N LYS A 212 24.46 -4.35 5.49
CA LYS A 212 23.42 -4.07 4.50
C LYS A 212 22.03 -4.25 5.08
N ILE A 213 21.10 -3.43 4.59
CA ILE A 213 19.67 -3.56 4.83
C ILE A 213 18.95 -3.94 3.54
N TYR A 214 17.92 -4.74 3.70
CA TYR A 214 16.98 -5.09 2.63
C TYR A 214 15.58 -4.89 3.20
N LEU A 215 14.78 -4.07 2.54
CA LEU A 215 13.43 -3.73 2.94
C LEU A 215 12.53 -3.79 1.72
N SER A 216 11.29 -4.24 1.91
CA SER A 216 10.33 -4.34 0.82
C SER A 216 8.91 -4.18 1.33
N ALA A 217 8.03 -3.71 0.45
CA ALA A 217 6.59 -3.70 0.66
C ALA A 217 5.87 -3.97 -0.66
N PHE A 218 4.80 -4.74 -0.58
CA PHE A 218 3.84 -4.92 -1.66
C PHE A 218 2.43 -4.82 -1.07
N ASP A 219 1.61 -3.93 -1.59
CA ASP A 219 0.26 -3.65 -1.07
C ASP A 219 -0.83 -3.71 -2.16
N GLY A 220 -0.45 -4.15 -3.37
CA GLY A 220 -1.31 -4.15 -4.57
C GLY A 220 -1.33 -2.82 -5.33
N ALA A 221 -0.88 -1.71 -4.74
CA ALA A 221 -0.65 -0.44 -5.43
C ALA A 221 0.84 -0.23 -5.76
N HIS A 222 1.69 -0.55 -4.79
CA HIS A 222 3.12 -0.33 -4.77
C HIS A 222 3.89 -1.63 -4.76
N ALA A 223 5.08 -1.55 -5.33
CA ALA A 223 6.10 -2.58 -5.32
C ALA A 223 7.42 -1.90 -4.97
N PHE A 224 7.68 -1.75 -3.66
CA PHE A 224 8.88 -1.10 -3.14
C PHE A 224 9.97 -2.10 -2.77
N LEU A 225 11.20 -1.85 -3.24
CA LEU A 225 12.41 -2.56 -2.82
C LEU A 225 13.50 -1.54 -2.48
N PHE A 226 14.00 -1.62 -1.26
CA PHE A 226 15.11 -0.82 -0.76
C PHE A 226 16.28 -1.73 -0.43
N VAL A 227 17.46 -1.36 -0.94
CA VAL A 227 18.73 -1.95 -0.55
C VAL A 227 19.64 -0.83 -0.08
N GLY A 228 20.18 -0.96 1.12
CA GLY A 228 21.08 0.05 1.70
C GLY A 228 22.34 -0.59 2.25
N LYS A 229 23.42 0.17 2.32
CA LYS A 229 24.68 -0.22 2.93
C LYS A 229 25.14 0.88 3.89
N MET A 230 25.47 0.49 5.10
CA MET A 230 26.16 1.34 6.06
C MET A 230 27.58 1.62 5.53
N MET A 231 27.88 2.90 5.31
CA MET A 231 29.15 3.40 4.79
C MET A 231 30.12 3.71 5.93
N ASP A 232 29.59 4.26 7.02
CA ASP A 232 30.23 4.50 8.32
C ASP A 232 29.15 4.43 9.41
N ASP A 233 29.47 4.70 10.68
CA ASP A 233 28.52 4.57 11.81
C ASP A 233 27.27 5.46 11.72
N LYS A 234 27.24 6.45 10.80
CA LYS A 234 26.15 7.44 10.70
C LYS A 234 25.66 7.71 9.30
N LYS A 235 26.16 7.01 8.27
CA LYS A 235 25.77 7.19 6.88
C LYS A 235 25.35 5.88 6.22
N ILE A 236 24.14 5.88 5.66
CA ILE A 236 23.63 4.84 4.76
C ILE A 236 23.65 5.39 3.33
N SER A 237 24.06 4.55 2.38
CA SER A 237 23.85 4.79 0.95
C SER A 237 23.12 3.59 0.35
N GLY A 238 22.14 3.84 -0.49
CA GLY A 238 21.27 2.79 -1.01
C GLY A 238 20.59 3.11 -2.31
N THR A 239 19.84 2.12 -2.78
CA THR A 239 19.00 2.17 -3.97
C THR A 239 17.56 1.88 -3.55
N PHE A 240 16.63 2.61 -4.16
CA PHE A 240 15.20 2.40 -4.06
C PHE A 240 14.64 2.07 -5.44
N ARG A 241 13.80 1.03 -5.51
CA ARG A 241 13.08 0.63 -6.72
C ARG A 241 11.58 0.65 -6.47
N SER A 242 10.84 1.18 -7.44
CA SER A 242 9.37 1.18 -7.47
C SER A 242 8.88 0.52 -8.75
N GLY A 243 8.41 -0.72 -8.63
CA GLY A 243 8.10 -1.57 -9.78
C GLY A 243 9.31 -1.85 -10.67
N SER A 244 9.07 -2.13 -11.96
CA SER A 244 10.11 -2.54 -12.92
C SER A 244 10.78 -1.39 -13.67
N LYS A 245 10.27 -0.15 -13.53
CA LYS A 245 10.72 1.00 -14.33
C LYS A 245 11.46 2.09 -13.55
N TYR A 246 11.16 2.25 -12.26
CA TYR A 246 11.73 3.34 -11.47
C TYR A 246 12.79 2.80 -10.53
N THR A 247 13.98 3.39 -10.59
CA THR A 247 15.12 3.12 -9.73
C THR A 247 15.83 4.44 -9.43
N THR A 248 16.16 4.67 -8.16
CA THR A 248 16.89 5.86 -7.73
C THR A 248 17.86 5.55 -6.59
N ASN A 249 18.82 6.44 -6.37
CA ASN A 249 19.70 6.38 -5.23
C ASN A 249 19.16 7.23 -4.08
N TRP A 250 19.49 6.83 -2.86
CA TRP A 250 19.23 7.60 -1.65
C TRP A 250 20.40 7.51 -0.68
N GLU A 251 20.55 8.54 0.13
CA GLU A 251 21.50 8.57 1.25
C GLU A 251 20.75 8.97 2.51
N GLY A 252 21.16 8.41 3.64
CA GLY A 252 20.60 8.73 4.96
C GLY A 252 21.72 9.04 5.95
N ILE A 253 21.58 10.15 6.69
CA ILE A 253 22.47 10.53 7.78
C ILE A 253 21.72 10.40 9.09
N LYS A 254 22.28 9.68 10.07
CA LYS A 254 21.63 9.46 11.37
C LYS A 254 21.39 10.80 12.07
N ASN A 255 20.13 11.08 12.39
CA ASN A 255 19.71 12.34 13.01
C ASN A 255 18.37 12.18 13.73
N GLU A 256 18.41 12.13 15.07
CA GLU A 256 17.22 12.01 15.92
C GLU A 256 16.28 13.23 15.84
N ASN A 257 16.79 14.37 15.36
CA ASN A 257 16.01 15.60 15.16
C ASN A 257 15.61 15.80 13.69
N ALA A 258 15.77 14.79 12.82
CA ALA A 258 15.32 14.88 11.43
C ALA A 258 13.81 15.16 11.39
N ALA A 259 13.43 16.19 10.65
CA ALA A 259 12.06 16.63 10.50
C ALA A 259 11.85 17.22 9.11
N LEU A 260 10.61 17.13 8.63
CA LEU A 260 10.17 17.73 7.37
C LEU A 260 9.45 19.05 7.64
N ARG A 261 9.19 19.82 6.58
CA ARG A 261 8.30 20.99 6.67
C ARG A 261 6.92 20.56 7.14
N SER A 262 6.24 21.47 7.84
CA SER A 262 4.87 21.22 8.29
C SER A 262 3.94 21.06 7.09
N ALA A 263 3.08 20.04 7.13
CA ALA A 263 2.04 19.81 6.13
C ALA A 263 1.06 21.00 5.98
N TYR A 264 0.99 21.88 6.99
CA TYR A 264 0.18 23.11 6.96
C TYR A 264 0.83 24.29 6.24
N GLU A 265 2.11 24.17 5.86
CA GLU A 265 2.88 25.23 5.21
C GLU A 265 3.13 24.96 3.71
N LEU A 266 2.74 23.77 3.23
CA LEU A 266 3.03 23.33 1.86
C LEU A 266 2.07 23.92 0.82
N THR A 267 0.81 24.11 1.20
CA THR A 267 -0.28 24.67 0.38
C THR A 267 -1.00 25.74 1.18
N ALA A 268 -1.34 26.86 0.53
CA ALA A 268 -1.98 28.02 1.17
C ALA A 268 -3.26 28.44 0.44
N ALA A 269 -4.15 29.12 1.15
CA ALA A 269 -5.27 29.81 0.52
C ALA A 269 -4.73 31.04 -0.23
N LYS A 270 -5.15 31.26 -1.49
CA LYS A 270 -4.77 32.46 -2.26
C LYS A 270 -5.31 33.74 -1.65
N ASN A 271 -6.52 33.66 -1.10
CA ASN A 271 -7.25 34.78 -0.52
C ASN A 271 -8.29 34.25 0.49
N ASN A 272 -9.12 35.15 1.03
CA ASN A 272 -10.18 34.82 1.98
C ASN A 272 -11.56 34.65 1.30
N ASP A 273 -11.59 34.43 -0.02
CA ASP A 273 -12.83 34.18 -0.73
C ASP A 273 -13.39 32.82 -0.34
N PRO A 274 -14.72 32.68 -0.24
CA PRO A 274 -15.33 31.38 0.05
C PRO A 274 -15.02 30.38 -1.05
N LEU A 275 -14.82 29.12 -0.66
CA LEU A 275 -14.81 27.99 -1.57
C LEU A 275 -16.14 27.95 -2.32
N ASN A 276 -16.04 27.81 -3.64
CA ASN A 276 -17.20 27.75 -4.51
C ASN A 276 -16.90 26.78 -5.66
N PHE A 277 -17.32 25.53 -5.50
CA PHE A 277 -17.18 24.50 -6.52
C PHE A 277 -18.50 23.74 -6.71
N THR A 278 -18.64 23.16 -7.90
CA THR A 278 -19.69 22.20 -8.23
C THR A 278 -19.04 21.10 -9.08
N PHE A 279 -19.25 19.85 -8.68
CA PHE A 279 -18.73 18.68 -9.37
C PHE A 279 -19.83 17.63 -9.48
N GLU A 280 -19.73 16.73 -10.44
CA GLU A 280 -20.57 15.54 -10.46
C GLU A 280 -20.07 14.54 -9.42
N ASN A 281 -20.97 13.80 -8.77
CA ASN A 281 -20.59 12.64 -7.97
C ASN A 281 -20.39 11.39 -8.84
N GLU A 282 -20.11 10.24 -8.22
CA GLU A 282 -19.86 8.98 -8.92
C GLU A 282 -21.05 8.44 -9.72
N SER A 283 -22.24 9.01 -9.51
CA SER A 283 -23.49 8.69 -10.21
C SER A 283 -23.88 9.74 -11.27
N GLY A 284 -23.03 10.75 -11.51
CA GLY A 284 -23.28 11.83 -12.48
C GLY A 284 -24.20 12.94 -11.96
N VAL A 285 -24.52 12.96 -10.66
CA VAL A 285 -25.36 14.01 -10.05
C VAL A 285 -24.47 15.19 -9.69
N SER A 286 -24.81 16.39 -10.16
CA SER A 286 -24.11 17.61 -9.76
C SER A 286 -24.36 17.92 -8.29
N VAL A 287 -23.27 18.14 -7.55
CA VAL A 287 -23.24 18.49 -6.13
C VAL A 287 -22.40 19.76 -5.97
N SER A 288 -22.97 20.76 -5.31
CA SER A 288 -22.30 22.02 -4.99
C SER A 288 -21.95 22.08 -3.51
N ILE A 289 -20.81 22.70 -3.17
CA ILE A 289 -20.51 23.04 -1.76
C ILE A 289 -21.56 23.98 -1.14
N ASN A 290 -22.35 24.67 -1.97
CA ASN A 290 -23.42 25.57 -1.53
C ASN A 290 -24.79 24.89 -1.44
N ASP A 291 -24.89 23.58 -1.64
CA ASP A 291 -26.17 22.87 -1.54
C ASP A 291 -26.74 22.95 -0.11
N PRO A 292 -28.08 22.92 0.05
CA PRO A 292 -28.73 23.07 1.36
C PRO A 292 -28.20 22.12 2.45
N GLN A 293 -27.77 20.90 2.07
CA GLN A 293 -27.23 19.91 3.01
C GLN A 293 -25.90 20.30 3.68
N TYR A 294 -25.19 21.29 3.12
CA TYR A 294 -23.90 21.81 3.61
C TYR A 294 -24.02 23.19 4.28
N THR A 295 -25.22 23.77 4.29
CA THR A 295 -25.47 25.08 4.90
C THR A 295 -25.29 24.99 6.43
N GLU A 296 -24.71 26.02 7.04
CA GLU A 296 -24.38 26.08 8.48
C GLU A 296 -23.46 24.97 9.03
N LYS A 297 -22.78 24.22 8.15
CA LYS A 297 -21.82 23.18 8.54
C LYS A 297 -20.38 23.61 8.29
N ILE A 298 -19.47 23.16 9.14
CA ILE A 298 -18.02 23.14 8.85
C ILE A 298 -17.78 22.10 7.77
N LYS A 299 -16.89 22.38 6.81
CA LYS A 299 -16.58 21.45 5.72
C LYS A 299 -15.18 20.88 5.91
N VAL A 300 -15.08 19.56 5.90
CA VAL A 300 -13.84 18.79 5.82
C VAL A 300 -13.77 18.20 4.41
N ILE A 301 -12.90 18.75 3.57
CA ILE A 301 -12.83 18.42 2.15
C ILE A 301 -11.52 17.67 1.91
N GLN A 302 -11.63 16.40 1.57
CA GLN A 302 -10.51 15.55 1.17
C GLN A 302 -10.32 15.65 -0.34
N ILE A 303 -9.22 16.24 -0.80
CA ILE A 303 -8.80 16.21 -2.21
C ILE A 303 -7.90 14.98 -2.38
N MET A 304 -8.33 14.00 -3.18
CA MET A 304 -7.72 12.67 -3.22
C MET A 304 -7.70 12.08 -4.62
N GLY A 305 -7.12 10.88 -4.75
CA GLY A 305 -7.32 10.02 -5.92
C GLY A 305 -7.42 8.57 -5.46
N THR A 306 -8.28 7.76 -6.08
CA THR A 306 -8.51 6.35 -5.65
C THR A 306 -7.27 5.46 -5.77
N TRP A 307 -6.30 5.91 -6.56
CA TRP A 307 -5.03 5.24 -6.84
C TRP A 307 -3.93 5.53 -5.81
N CYS A 308 -4.19 6.37 -4.80
CA CYS A 308 -3.22 6.86 -3.83
C CYS A 308 -3.43 6.18 -2.45
N PRO A 309 -2.50 5.34 -1.98
CA PRO A 309 -2.65 4.64 -0.69
C PRO A 309 -2.68 5.55 0.53
N ASN A 310 -1.91 6.65 0.56
CA ASN A 310 -2.02 7.65 1.64
C ASN A 310 -3.41 8.30 1.69
N CYS A 311 -4.07 8.45 0.54
CA CYS A 311 -5.45 8.92 0.45
C CYS A 311 -6.42 7.89 1.03
N MET A 312 -6.17 6.61 0.81
CA MET A 312 -6.94 5.52 1.43
C MET A 312 -6.80 5.56 2.95
N ASP A 313 -5.59 5.74 3.49
CA ASP A 313 -5.38 5.85 4.94
C ASP A 313 -6.09 7.08 5.52
N GLU A 314 -6.03 8.24 4.86
CA GLU A 314 -6.77 9.44 5.29
C GLU A 314 -8.29 9.21 5.24
N THR A 315 -8.80 8.49 4.24
CA THR A 315 -10.23 8.10 4.18
C THR A 315 -10.60 7.17 5.33
N ILE A 316 -9.74 6.20 5.69
CA ILE A 316 -9.96 5.32 6.84
C ILE A 316 -10.02 6.15 8.12
N PHE A 317 -9.06 7.05 8.32
CA PHE A 317 -9.03 7.97 9.46
C PHE A 317 -10.33 8.77 9.56
N LEU A 318 -10.73 9.48 8.49
CA LEU A 318 -11.94 10.31 8.50
C LEU A 318 -13.19 9.48 8.84
N LYS A 319 -13.34 8.31 8.22
CA LYS A 319 -14.46 7.41 8.48
C LYS A 319 -14.50 7.00 9.95
N GLU A 320 -13.39 6.55 10.50
CA GLU A 320 -13.33 6.12 11.91
C GLU A 320 -13.54 7.27 12.88
N TYR A 321 -12.95 8.43 12.59
CA TYR A 321 -13.07 9.62 13.42
C TYR A 321 -14.54 10.04 13.56
N PHE A 322 -15.26 10.19 12.44
CA PHE A 322 -16.66 10.60 12.46
C PHE A 322 -17.62 9.49 12.91
N ALA A 323 -17.27 8.22 12.74
CA ALA A 323 -18.03 7.11 13.35
C ALA A 323 -17.91 7.12 14.88
N LYS A 324 -16.72 7.40 15.43
CA LYS A 324 -16.47 7.50 16.88
C LYS A 324 -17.04 8.80 17.47
N LYS A 325 -17.08 9.89 16.68
CA LYS A 325 -17.56 11.21 17.08
C LYS A 325 -18.53 11.77 16.04
N PRO A 326 -19.81 11.32 16.03
CA PRO A 326 -20.81 11.88 15.12
C PRO A 326 -21.00 13.38 15.35
N MET A 327 -21.00 14.16 14.27
CA MET A 327 -21.14 15.63 14.32
C MET A 327 -22.09 16.09 13.22
N ASP A 328 -23.28 16.56 13.59
CA ASP A 328 -24.29 17.03 12.62
C ASP A 328 -23.94 18.40 12.01
N ASP A 329 -23.08 19.16 12.68
CA ASP A 329 -22.58 20.48 12.27
C ASP A 329 -21.29 20.42 11.43
N VAL A 330 -20.87 19.21 11.02
CA VAL A 330 -19.71 19.00 10.15
C VAL A 330 -20.13 18.16 8.94
N ALA A 331 -19.67 18.55 7.76
CA ALA A 331 -19.84 17.79 6.52
C ALA A 331 -18.47 17.36 5.99
N VAL A 332 -18.37 16.08 5.61
CA VAL A 332 -17.20 15.54 4.92
C VAL A 332 -17.52 15.46 3.43
N ILE A 333 -16.57 15.85 2.58
CA ILE A 333 -16.70 15.75 1.11
C ILE A 333 -15.36 15.25 0.58
N SER A 334 -15.36 14.22 -0.27
CA SER A 334 -14.15 13.82 -1.00
C SER A 334 -14.23 14.30 -2.44
N ILE A 335 -13.16 14.87 -2.99
CA ILE A 335 -13.03 15.26 -4.39
C ILE A 335 -11.91 14.41 -4.99
N GLY A 336 -12.28 13.47 -5.84
CA GLY A 336 -11.38 12.54 -6.50
C GLY A 336 -10.86 13.08 -7.82
N PHE A 337 -9.53 13.17 -7.95
CA PHE A 337 -8.83 13.41 -9.19
C PHE A 337 -8.13 12.13 -9.65
N GLU A 338 -8.59 11.61 -10.79
CA GLU A 338 -8.34 10.25 -11.23
C GLU A 338 -7.31 10.15 -12.35
N ARG A 339 -6.70 8.97 -12.49
CA ARG A 339 -5.65 8.71 -13.48
C ARG A 339 -6.15 8.34 -14.87
N TYR A 340 -7.45 8.07 -15.03
CA TYR A 340 -8.02 7.84 -16.35
C TYR A 340 -8.45 9.17 -16.95
N LYS A 341 -8.15 9.36 -18.25
CA LYS A 341 -8.68 10.50 -19.02
C LYS A 341 -10.14 10.32 -19.44
N ASP A 342 -10.67 9.10 -19.31
CA ASP A 342 -12.05 8.76 -19.60
C ASP A 342 -12.90 8.98 -18.34
N ASP A 343 -13.84 9.91 -18.42
CA ASP A 343 -14.67 10.32 -17.28
C ASP A 343 -15.49 9.17 -16.70
N GLU A 344 -16.03 8.28 -17.53
CA GLU A 344 -16.85 7.15 -17.08
C GLU A 344 -15.99 6.11 -16.35
N LYS A 345 -14.77 5.85 -16.82
CA LYS A 345 -13.80 5.01 -16.10
C LYS A 345 -13.41 5.64 -14.76
N SER A 346 -13.20 6.95 -14.72
CA SER A 346 -12.87 7.68 -13.49
C SER A 346 -14.02 7.64 -12.48
N LYS A 347 -15.25 7.92 -12.89
CA LYS A 347 -16.44 7.79 -12.03
C LYS A 347 -16.66 6.35 -11.56
N SER A 348 -16.41 5.36 -12.43
CA SER A 348 -16.47 3.94 -12.05
C SER A 348 -15.41 3.58 -10.98
N ALA A 349 -14.19 4.14 -11.07
CA ALA A 349 -13.17 3.98 -10.04
C ALA A 349 -13.59 4.60 -8.71
N LEU A 350 -14.12 5.83 -8.73
CA LEU A 350 -14.65 6.51 -7.54
C LEU A 350 -15.81 5.74 -6.89
N LYS A 351 -16.74 5.25 -7.70
CA LYS A 351 -17.86 4.43 -7.22
C LYS A 351 -17.37 3.17 -6.51
N ARG A 352 -16.44 2.45 -7.14
CA ARG A 352 -15.85 1.24 -6.57
C ARG A 352 -15.09 1.55 -5.27
N PHE A 353 -14.37 2.66 -5.21
CA PHE A 353 -13.70 3.11 -4.00
C PHE A 353 -14.71 3.42 -2.88
N LYS A 354 -15.75 4.21 -3.16
CA LYS A 354 -16.84 4.55 -2.23
C LYS A 354 -17.48 3.30 -1.64
N GLU A 355 -17.84 2.34 -2.49
CA GLU A 355 -18.44 1.06 -2.09
C GLU A 355 -17.48 0.21 -1.26
N ARG A 356 -16.24 0.00 -1.71
CA ARG A 356 -15.27 -0.88 -1.02
C ARG A 356 -14.80 -0.31 0.32
N MET A 357 -14.71 1.01 0.43
CA MET A 357 -14.29 1.70 1.66
C MET A 357 -15.45 1.97 2.62
N ASN A 358 -16.70 1.70 2.19
CA ASN A 358 -17.93 2.02 2.91
C ASN A 358 -18.02 3.52 3.28
N ILE A 359 -17.80 4.38 2.28
CA ILE A 359 -17.86 5.84 2.46
C ILE A 359 -19.33 6.28 2.40
N SER A 360 -19.78 6.98 3.44
CA SER A 360 -21.16 7.46 3.55
C SER A 360 -21.37 8.86 2.99
N HIS A 361 -20.31 9.67 2.89
CA HIS A 361 -20.37 11.04 2.38
C HIS A 361 -20.21 11.12 0.86
N GLU A 362 -20.39 12.31 0.29
CA GLU A 362 -20.27 12.53 -1.15
C GLU A 362 -18.83 12.35 -1.65
N VAL A 363 -18.69 11.62 -2.75
CA VAL A 363 -17.43 11.43 -3.46
C VAL A 363 -17.59 12.04 -4.85
N LEU A 364 -16.96 13.19 -5.04
CA LEU A 364 -17.08 14.03 -6.21
C LEU A 364 -15.98 13.73 -7.23
N TYR A 365 -16.30 13.83 -8.52
CA TYR A 365 -15.37 13.72 -9.62
C TYR A 365 -14.75 15.07 -9.94
N GLY A 366 -13.53 15.27 -9.48
CA GLY A 366 -12.73 16.47 -9.70
C GLY A 366 -12.09 16.54 -11.10
N GLY A 367 -11.88 15.41 -11.77
CA GLY A 367 -11.26 15.34 -13.11
C GLY A 367 -9.99 14.51 -13.13
N TYR A 368 -9.07 14.84 -14.03
CA TYR A 368 -7.78 14.17 -14.15
C TYR A 368 -6.81 14.60 -13.03
N TYR A 369 -5.95 13.70 -12.56
CA TYR A 369 -5.05 13.91 -11.42
C TYR A 369 -3.98 14.99 -11.58
N ASP A 370 -3.83 15.58 -12.77
CA ASP A 370 -2.83 16.61 -12.99
C ASP A 370 -2.99 17.77 -11.98
N LYS A 371 -1.90 18.10 -11.29
CA LYS A 371 -1.92 19.06 -10.18
C LYS A 371 -2.28 20.47 -10.64
N LYS A 372 -1.96 20.85 -11.89
CA LYS A 372 -2.32 22.16 -12.44
C LYS A 372 -3.81 22.18 -12.78
N GLU A 373 -4.31 21.15 -13.46
CA GLU A 373 -5.75 21.03 -13.74
C GLU A 373 -6.59 21.02 -12.45
N ALA A 374 -6.12 20.32 -11.41
CA ALA A 374 -6.80 20.29 -10.12
C ALA A 374 -6.81 21.66 -9.43
N ALA A 375 -5.70 22.41 -9.48
CA ALA A 375 -5.62 23.75 -8.92
C ALA A 375 -6.49 24.78 -9.69
N GLU A 376 -6.68 24.61 -11.00
CA GLU A 376 -7.60 25.44 -11.79
C GLU A 376 -9.06 25.26 -11.36
N LYS A 377 -9.44 24.04 -10.95
CA LYS A 377 -10.80 23.71 -10.49
C LYS A 377 -11.06 24.09 -9.03
N LEU A 378 -10.01 24.36 -8.26
CA LEU A 378 -10.08 24.83 -6.87
C LEU A 378 -9.27 26.14 -6.74
N PRO A 379 -9.70 27.24 -7.39
CA PRO A 379 -8.87 28.44 -7.57
C PRO A 379 -8.52 29.16 -6.26
N GLN A 380 -9.25 28.89 -5.17
CA GLN A 380 -8.98 29.42 -3.83
C GLN A 380 -7.69 28.85 -3.21
N LEU A 381 -7.15 27.74 -3.74
CA LEU A 381 -5.86 27.18 -3.32
C LEU A 381 -4.73 27.75 -4.20
N ASP A 382 -3.58 28.05 -3.60
CA ASP A 382 -2.41 28.57 -4.31
C ASP A 382 -1.89 27.55 -5.35
N LYS A 383 -1.86 26.28 -4.95
CA LYS A 383 -1.51 25.10 -5.75
C LYS A 383 -2.11 23.84 -5.11
N ILE A 384 -1.94 22.70 -5.75
CA ILE A 384 -2.14 21.39 -5.14
C ILE A 384 -0.83 20.63 -5.25
N LEU A 385 -0.13 20.43 -4.13
CA LEU A 385 1.19 19.80 -4.13
C LEU A 385 1.12 18.27 -4.10
N SER A 386 0.11 17.70 -3.44
CA SER A 386 -0.03 16.25 -3.27
C SER A 386 -1.47 15.81 -3.16
N TYR A 387 -1.67 14.52 -3.40
CA TYR A 387 -2.86 13.80 -2.94
C TYR A 387 -2.41 12.88 -1.79
N PRO A 388 -3.10 12.87 -0.64
CA PRO A 388 -4.25 13.72 -0.36
C PRO A 388 -3.86 15.17 -0.03
N THR A 389 -4.85 16.07 -0.08
CA THR A 389 -4.81 17.40 0.57
C THR A 389 -6.15 17.61 1.28
N LEU A 390 -6.11 17.83 2.59
CA LEU A 390 -7.28 18.06 3.42
C LEU A 390 -7.51 19.55 3.63
N VAL A 391 -8.70 20.04 3.30
CA VAL A 391 -9.11 21.43 3.48
C VAL A 391 -10.22 21.49 4.52
N ILE A 392 -10.05 22.30 5.56
CA ILE A 392 -11.07 22.55 6.57
C ILE A 392 -11.57 23.99 6.39
N ALA A 393 -12.88 24.14 6.14
CA ALA A 393 -13.52 25.42 5.93
C ALA A 393 -14.66 25.68 6.93
N ASP A 394 -14.90 26.95 7.24
CA ASP A 394 -15.96 27.38 8.15
C ASP A 394 -17.37 27.23 7.53
N LYS A 395 -18.39 27.65 8.29
CA LYS A 395 -19.79 27.63 7.85
C LYS A 395 -20.06 28.50 6.62
N ASN A 396 -19.23 29.52 6.39
CA ASN A 396 -19.27 30.43 5.26
C ASN A 396 -18.37 29.99 4.09
N ASN A 397 -17.88 28.74 4.11
CA ASN A 397 -16.98 28.17 3.10
C ASN A 397 -15.59 28.83 3.04
N ARG A 398 -15.16 29.59 4.05
CA ARG A 398 -13.82 30.17 4.10
C ARG A 398 -12.81 29.16 4.64
N ILE A 399 -11.68 29.02 3.97
CA ILE A 399 -10.62 28.09 4.35
C ILE A 399 -10.00 28.52 5.68
N ILE A 400 -9.97 27.62 6.66
CA ILE A 400 -9.34 27.84 7.96
C ILE A 400 -8.01 27.10 8.06
N LYS A 401 -7.94 25.86 7.56
CA LYS A 401 -6.72 25.04 7.54
C LYS A 401 -6.63 24.24 6.26
N ILE A 402 -5.40 24.05 5.80
CA ILE A 402 -5.03 23.14 4.71
C ILE A 402 -3.93 22.24 5.24
N HIS A 403 -4.10 20.93 5.13
CA HIS A 403 -3.08 19.93 5.47
C HIS A 403 -2.73 19.17 4.19
N THR A 404 -1.47 19.26 3.77
CA THR A 404 -1.00 18.71 2.48
C THR A 404 -0.25 17.41 2.71
N GLY A 405 -0.64 16.35 2.00
CA GLY A 405 -0.10 15.01 2.20
C GLY A 405 -0.71 14.34 3.43
N PHE A 406 -0.37 13.07 3.62
CA PHE A 406 -0.83 12.30 4.77
C PHE A 406 0.18 11.22 5.15
N SER A 407 0.79 11.37 6.33
CA SER A 407 1.62 10.33 6.92
C SER A 407 0.73 9.31 7.59
N GLY A 408 0.71 8.09 7.04
CA GLY A 408 -0.19 7.02 7.47
C GLY A 408 0.23 6.35 8.78
N PRO A 409 -0.51 5.31 9.21
CA PRO A 409 -0.27 4.63 10.49
C PRO A 409 1.10 3.93 10.61
N ALA A 410 1.88 3.87 9.53
CA ALA A 410 3.26 3.37 9.56
C ALA A 410 4.25 4.37 10.21
N THR A 411 3.81 5.60 10.50
CA THR A 411 4.67 6.69 10.98
C THR A 411 4.27 7.17 12.38
N PRO A 412 5.23 7.68 13.19
CA PRO A 412 4.91 8.27 14.48
C PRO A 412 4.08 9.57 14.42
N GLU A 413 4.01 10.22 13.25
CA GLU A 413 3.26 11.46 13.00
C GLU A 413 1.75 11.23 12.93
N TYR A 414 1.29 10.00 12.68
CA TYR A 414 -0.13 9.68 12.57
C TYR A 414 -0.90 10.02 13.87
N GLU A 415 -0.42 9.57 15.03
CA GLU A 415 -1.07 9.86 16.33
C GLU A 415 -1.12 11.36 16.65
N ALA A 416 -0.05 12.09 16.28
CA ALA A 416 0.00 13.54 16.44
C ALA A 416 -1.05 14.23 15.57
N PHE A 417 -1.18 13.80 14.31
CA PHE A 417 -2.21 14.29 13.40
C PHE A 417 -3.63 14.05 13.93
N GLU A 418 -3.94 12.87 14.47
CA GLU A 418 -5.28 12.59 15.04
C GLU A 418 -5.65 13.59 16.16
N THR A 419 -4.68 13.91 17.01
CA THR A 419 -4.83 14.85 18.13
C THR A 419 -4.98 16.29 17.65
N GLU A 420 -4.19 16.69 16.66
CA GLU A 420 -4.25 18.02 16.06
C GLU A 420 -5.55 18.26 15.31
N PHE A 421 -5.99 17.29 14.50
CA PHE A 421 -7.24 17.36 13.74
C PHE A 421 -8.45 17.56 14.67
N ASP A 422 -8.50 16.81 15.78
CA ASP A 422 -9.54 16.96 16.80
C ASP A 422 -9.55 18.36 17.43
N SER A 423 -8.36 18.88 17.73
CA SER A 423 -8.17 20.21 18.31
C SER A 423 -8.59 21.32 17.34
N ILE A 424 -8.25 21.19 16.06
CA ILE A 424 -8.63 22.14 15.01
C ILE A 424 -10.15 22.17 14.86
N LEU A 425 -10.81 21.02 14.73
CA LEU A 425 -12.26 20.98 14.58
C LEU A 425 -12.97 21.59 15.80
N LYS A 426 -12.55 21.27 17.02
CA LYS A 426 -13.11 21.88 18.23
C LYS A 426 -12.95 23.40 18.25
N SER A 427 -11.78 23.91 17.84
CA SER A 427 -11.51 25.35 17.76
C SER A 427 -12.46 26.07 16.81
N ILE A 428 -12.66 25.52 15.60
CA ILE A 428 -13.55 26.10 14.60
C ILE A 428 -15.01 26.08 15.08
N ARG A 429 -15.45 24.98 15.69
CA ARG A 429 -16.82 24.85 16.24
C ARG A 429 -17.12 25.84 17.37
N ASN A 430 -16.10 26.20 18.15
CA ASN A 430 -16.24 27.15 19.26
C ASN A 430 -16.12 28.63 18.82
N THR A 431 -15.74 28.88 17.57
CA THR A 431 -15.68 30.23 17.01
C THR A 431 -17.11 30.66 16.69
N LYS A 432 -17.58 31.73 17.36
CA LYS A 432 -18.95 32.26 17.25
C LYS A 432 -19.23 32.92 15.90
#